data_AF-N9MNB5-F1
#
_entry.id   AF-N9MNB5-F1
#
_cell.length_a   1.000
_cell.length_b   1.000
_cell.length_c   1.000
_cell.angle_alpha   90.00
_cell.angle_beta   90.00
_cell.angle_gamma   90.00
#
_symmetry.space_group_name_H-M   'P 1'
#
loop_
_entity.id
_entity.type
_entity.pdbx_description
1 polymer ?
#
loop_
_entity_poly.entity_id
_entity_poly.type
_entity_poly.pdbx_seq_one_letter_code
_entity_poly.pdbx_strand_id
1 'polypeptide(L)'
;MSYKHNNLMAMRQNYWDDESSTTIQAEKQFLREILVAEGIFKDATLDDTKYFFFTLPSIIIVKAYSVGFHHSEVKRMLVKHIHSNRAALIRKSSLKIQFKI
;
A
#
# COMPACT_ATOMS: atom_id res chain seq x y z
N MET A 1 3.26 -27.77 3.53
CA MET A 1 2.87 -26.65 2.66
C MET A 1 2.32 -25.52 3.53
N SER A 2 2.98 -24.36 3.56
CA SER A 2 2.65 -23.27 4.49
C SER A 2 1.62 -22.31 3.87
N TYR A 3 0.34 -22.55 4.15
CA TYR A 3 -0.79 -21.81 3.56
C TYR A 3 -0.95 -20.36 4.05
N LYS A 4 -0.18 -19.91 5.06
CA LYS A 4 -0.34 -18.57 5.64
C LYS A 4 0.32 -17.45 4.83
N HIS A 5 1.45 -17.72 4.16
CA HIS A 5 2.15 -16.70 3.37
C HIS A 5 1.54 -16.48 1.98
N ASN A 6 0.91 -17.52 1.41
CA ASN A 6 0.36 -17.45 0.06
C ASN A 6 -0.88 -16.55 -0.02
N ASN A 7 -1.70 -16.54 1.04
CA ASN A 7 -2.94 -15.75 1.05
C ASN A 7 -2.70 -14.24 1.03
N LEU A 8 -1.68 -13.72 1.72
CA LEU A 8 -1.44 -12.28 1.74
C LEU A 8 -0.85 -11.78 0.41
N MET A 9 0.04 -12.56 -0.20
CA MET A 9 0.60 -12.20 -1.50
C MET A 9 -0.44 -12.32 -2.61
N ALA A 10 -1.32 -13.33 -2.54
CA ALA A 10 -2.49 -13.44 -3.38
C ALA A 10 -3.47 -12.27 -3.16
N MET A 11 -3.74 -11.85 -1.91
CA MET A 11 -4.55 -10.65 -1.64
C MET A 11 -3.96 -9.42 -2.32
N ARG A 12 -2.64 -9.18 -2.19
CA ARG A 12 -2.01 -8.02 -2.84
C ARG A 12 -2.13 -8.07 -4.36
N GLN A 13 -1.93 -9.24 -4.96
CA GLN A 13 -2.09 -9.41 -6.40
C GLN A 13 -3.54 -9.22 -6.81
N ASN A 14 -4.49 -9.90 -6.18
CA ASN A 14 -5.91 -9.77 -6.46
C ASN A 14 -6.42 -8.33 -6.32
N TYR A 15 -5.99 -7.60 -5.28
CA TYR A 15 -6.32 -6.18 -5.13
C TYR A 15 -5.82 -5.35 -6.30
N TRP A 16 -4.59 -5.60 -6.73
CA TRP A 16 -3.96 -4.80 -7.77
C TRP A 16 -4.50 -5.16 -9.17
N ASP A 17 -4.74 -6.44 -9.41
CA ASP A 17 -5.22 -6.98 -10.68
C ASP A 17 -6.75 -6.81 -10.84
N ASP A 18 -7.47 -6.52 -9.75
CA ASP A 18 -8.87 -6.11 -9.83
C ASP A 18 -8.97 -4.67 -10.37
N GLU A 19 -9.17 -4.58 -11.67
CA GLU A 19 -9.45 -3.34 -12.38
C GLU A 19 -10.95 -3.09 -12.57
N SER A 20 -11.79 -4.08 -12.26
CA SER A 20 -13.23 -4.08 -12.49
C SER A 20 -14.01 -3.34 -11.40
N SER A 21 -13.48 -3.32 -10.18
CA SER A 21 -14.10 -2.69 -9.03
C SER A 21 -13.83 -1.18 -9.00
N THR A 22 -14.90 -0.38 -9.13
CA THR A 22 -14.84 1.09 -9.01
C THR A 22 -14.30 1.53 -7.64
N THR A 23 -14.57 0.76 -6.59
CA THR A 23 -14.03 0.99 -5.25
C THR A 23 -12.50 0.87 -5.24
N ILE A 24 -11.96 -0.20 -5.82
CA ILE A 24 -10.50 -0.42 -5.86
C ILE A 24 -9.81 0.64 -6.70
N GLN A 25 -10.42 1.09 -7.80
CA GLN A 25 -9.91 2.21 -8.59
C GLN A 25 -9.85 3.51 -7.77
N ALA A 26 -10.91 3.82 -7.00
CA ALA A 26 -10.92 4.97 -6.09
C ALA A 26 -9.83 4.86 -5.02
N GLU A 27 -9.59 3.66 -4.47
CA GLU A 27 -8.55 3.44 -3.47
C GLU A 27 -7.13 3.52 -4.05
N LYS A 28 -6.90 3.02 -5.28
CA LYS A 28 -5.64 3.21 -6.02
C LYS A 28 -5.35 4.70 -6.23
N GLN A 29 -6.36 5.46 -6.62
CA GLN A 29 -6.26 6.91 -6.77
C GLN A 29 -5.96 7.60 -5.43
N PHE A 30 -6.63 7.21 -4.35
CA PHE A 30 -6.36 7.72 -3.01
C PHE A 30 -4.92 7.46 -2.53
N LEU A 31 -4.39 6.26 -2.79
CA LEU A 31 -3.00 5.93 -2.46
C LEU A 31 -2.01 6.81 -3.24
N ARG A 32 -2.29 7.04 -4.53
CA ARG A 32 -1.51 7.96 -5.38
C ARG A 32 -1.52 9.38 -4.81
N GLU A 33 -2.68 9.89 -4.43
CA GLU A 33 -2.84 11.23 -3.86
C GLU A 33 -2.10 11.39 -2.54
N ILE A 34 -2.13 10.37 -1.67
CA ILE A 34 -1.35 10.37 -0.43
C ILE A 34 0.16 10.48 -0.72
N LEU A 35 0.68 9.76 -1.70
CA LEU A 35 2.10 9.81 -2.04
C LEU A 35 2.54 11.20 -2.53
N VAL A 36 1.67 11.88 -3.28
CA VAL A 36 1.91 13.25 -3.74
C VAL A 36 1.77 14.24 -2.58
N ALA A 37 0.73 14.10 -1.75
CA ALA A 37 0.49 14.97 -0.59
C ALA A 37 1.62 14.90 0.45
N GLU A 38 2.17 13.71 0.69
CA GLU A 38 3.32 13.51 1.59
C GLU A 38 4.68 13.88 0.94
N GLY A 39 4.65 14.31 -0.32
CA GLY A 39 5.81 14.75 -1.09
C GLY A 39 6.82 13.63 -1.36
N ILE A 40 6.35 12.39 -1.48
CA ILE A 40 7.19 11.24 -1.83
C ILE A 40 7.53 11.26 -3.32
N PHE A 41 6.53 11.52 -4.15
CA PHE A 41 6.70 11.71 -5.58
C PHE A 41 6.05 13.04 -5.98
N LYS A 42 6.67 13.80 -6.88
CA LYS A 42 6.07 15.03 -7.42
C LYS A 42 4.81 14.74 -8.24
N ASP A 43 4.87 13.67 -9.02
CA ASP A 43 3.73 13.08 -9.70
C ASP A 43 3.88 11.57 -9.55
N ALA A 44 3.06 10.98 -8.67
CA ALA A 44 3.09 9.54 -8.45
C ALA A 44 2.44 8.85 -9.66
N THR A 45 3.14 7.92 -10.30
CA THR A 45 2.56 7.08 -11.36
C THR A 45 1.80 5.90 -10.78
N LEU A 46 1.09 5.15 -11.65
CA LEU A 46 0.45 3.90 -11.25
C LEU A 46 1.50 2.88 -10.73
N ASP A 47 2.67 2.81 -11.36
CA ASP A 47 3.79 1.97 -10.92
C ASP A 47 4.37 2.40 -9.57
N ASP A 48 4.46 3.71 -9.30
CA ASP A 48 4.90 4.21 -7.98
C ASP A 48 3.92 3.83 -6.88
N THR A 49 2.62 3.94 -7.20
CA THR A 49 1.53 3.55 -6.31
C THR A 49 1.56 2.03 -6.08
N LYS A 50 1.81 1.25 -7.12
CA LYS A 50 2.01 -0.21 -7.03
C LYS A 50 3.15 -0.53 -6.09
N TYR A 51 4.32 0.03 -6.37
CA TYR A 51 5.51 -0.16 -5.55
C TYR A 51 5.23 0.15 -4.07
N PHE A 52 4.62 1.30 -3.78
CA PHE A 52 4.24 1.67 -2.42
C PHE A 52 3.26 0.67 -1.78
N PHE A 53 2.21 0.27 -2.50
CA PHE A 53 1.26 -0.73 -2.02
C PHE A 53 1.95 -2.06 -1.66
N PHE A 54 2.93 -2.49 -2.45
CA PHE A 54 3.71 -3.68 -2.17
C PHE A 54 4.71 -3.51 -1.01
N THR A 55 5.11 -2.28 -0.65
CA THR A 55 5.96 -2.03 0.53
C THR A 55 5.16 -1.97 1.84
N LEU A 56 3.83 -1.78 1.77
CA LEU A 56 2.98 -1.73 2.95
C LEU A 56 3.13 -2.98 3.83
N PRO A 57 3.16 -2.86 5.15
CA PRO A 57 3.15 -4.01 6.05
C PRO A 57 1.78 -4.69 6.05
N SER A 58 1.77 -6.01 6.29
CA SER A 58 0.58 -6.87 6.22
C SER A 58 -0.58 -6.37 7.07
N ILE A 59 -0.28 -5.77 8.24
CA ILE A 59 -1.28 -5.20 9.14
C ILE A 59 -2.12 -4.10 8.46
N ILE A 60 -1.51 -3.30 7.58
CA ILE A 60 -2.22 -2.26 6.84
C ILE A 60 -3.10 -2.90 5.77
N ILE A 61 -2.58 -3.86 5.02
CA ILE A 61 -3.33 -4.57 3.98
C ILE A 61 -4.56 -5.25 4.57
N VAL A 62 -4.40 -6.05 5.63
CA VAL A 62 -5.52 -6.75 6.27
C VAL A 62 -6.57 -5.76 6.81
N LYS A 63 -6.13 -4.65 7.42
CA LYS A 63 -7.06 -3.64 7.91
C LYS A 63 -7.80 -2.94 6.77
N ALA A 64 -7.09 -2.53 5.72
CA ALA A 64 -7.69 -1.92 4.54
C ALA A 64 -8.69 -2.86 3.85
N TYR A 65 -8.42 -4.15 3.79
CA TYR A 65 -9.38 -5.14 3.30
C TYR A 65 -10.66 -5.23 4.13
N SER A 66 -10.60 -4.91 5.43
CA SER A 66 -11.75 -4.98 6.33
C SER A 66 -12.59 -3.70 6.34
N VAL A 67 -11.97 -2.52 6.18
CA VAL A 67 -12.65 -1.22 6.37
C VAL A 67 -12.42 -0.21 5.23
N GLY A 68 -11.59 -0.55 4.25
CA GLY A 68 -11.19 0.30 3.12
C GLY A 68 -9.97 1.18 3.41
N PHE A 69 -9.27 1.59 2.36
CA PHE A 69 -8.11 2.50 2.43
C PHE A 69 -8.50 3.94 2.84
N HIS A 70 -9.73 4.35 2.54
CA HIS A 70 -10.28 5.64 2.92
C HIS A 70 -10.54 5.78 4.42
N HIS A 71 -10.54 4.67 5.17
CA HIS A 71 -10.80 4.71 6.60
C HIS A 71 -9.70 5.48 7.36
N SER A 72 -10.10 6.33 8.31
CA SER A 72 -9.21 7.23 9.04
C SER A 72 -8.06 6.51 9.75
N GLU A 73 -8.31 5.32 10.29
CA GLU A 73 -7.29 4.48 10.92
C GLU A 73 -6.26 3.97 9.90
N VAL A 74 -6.70 3.49 8.73
CA VAL A 74 -5.81 3.01 7.67
C VAL A 74 -4.99 4.17 7.12
N LYS A 75 -5.62 5.33 6.88
CA LYS A 75 -4.93 6.57 6.50
C LYS A 75 -3.82 6.93 7.49
N ARG A 76 -4.09 6.87 8.79
CA ARG A 76 -3.07 7.13 9.83
C ARG A 76 -1.92 6.14 9.76
N MET A 77 -2.20 4.86 9.52
CA MET A 77 -1.16 3.83 9.37
C MET A 77 -0.32 4.04 8.11
N LEU A 78 -0.94 4.41 6.99
CA LEU A 78 -0.26 4.75 5.74
C LEU A 78 0.70 5.92 5.93
N VAL A 79 0.21 7.03 6.46
CA VAL A 79 1.01 8.24 6.72
C VAL A 79 2.17 7.92 7.66
N LYS A 80 1.92 7.18 8.75
CA LYS A 80 2.99 6.72 9.65
C LYS A 80 4.04 5.88 8.92
N HIS A 81 3.63 4.96 8.06
CA HIS A 81 4.54 4.12 7.28
C HIS A 81 5.36 4.96 6.30
N ILE A 82 4.73 5.91 5.62
CA ILE A 82 5.37 6.84 4.70
C ILE A 82 6.44 7.67 5.40
N HIS A 83 6.12 8.34 6.52
CA HIS A 83 7.11 9.13 7.26
C HIS A 83 8.27 8.28 7.76
N SER A 84 7.98 7.08 8.26
CA SER A 84 9.01 6.16 8.78
C SER A 84 9.95 5.64 7.70
N ASN A 85 9.49 5.55 6.45
CA ASN A 85 10.24 4.98 5.33
C ASN A 85 10.49 5.99 4.20
N ARG A 86 10.31 7.28 4.46
CA ARG A 86 10.29 8.36 3.46
C ARG A 86 11.52 8.32 2.54
N ALA A 87 12.71 8.25 3.14
CA ALA A 87 13.96 8.23 2.40
C ALA A 87 14.10 6.99 1.50
N ALA A 88 13.59 5.83 1.94
CA ALA A 88 13.63 4.59 1.16
C ALA A 88 12.60 4.59 0.03
N LEU A 89 11.40 5.13 0.28
CA LEU A 89 10.33 5.27 -0.71
C LEU A 89 10.74 6.20 -1.85
N ILE A 90 11.32 7.36 -1.54
CA ILE A 90 11.80 8.33 -2.55
C ILE A 90 12.89 7.70 -3.43
N ARG A 91 13.77 6.88 -2.86
CA ARG A 91 14.83 6.18 -3.58
C ARG A 91 14.36 4.92 -4.31
N LYS A 92 13.05 4.59 -4.25
CA LYS A 92 12.49 3.31 -4.72
C LYS A 92 13.31 2.10 -4.27
N SER A 93 13.92 2.18 -3.08
CA SER A 93 14.80 1.14 -2.57
C SER A 93 13.98 -0.09 -2.19
N SER A 94 14.54 -1.29 -2.28
CA SER A 94 13.86 -2.50 -1.81
C SER A 94 13.70 -2.42 -0.28
N LEU A 95 12.55 -1.93 0.17
CA LEU A 95 12.17 -1.99 1.57
C LEU A 95 12.02 -3.46 1.93
N LYS A 96 12.97 -4.00 2.71
CA LYS A 96 12.79 -5.31 3.35
C LYS A 96 11.55 -5.19 4.22
N ILE A 97 10.44 -5.77 3.76
CA ILE A 97 9.21 -5.89 4.52
C ILE A 97 9.59 -6.66 5.79
N GLN A 98 9.78 -5.94 6.91
CA GLN A 98 10.01 -6.58 8.18
C GLN A 98 8.66 -7.09 8.66
N PHE A 99 8.42 -8.39 8.42
CA PHE A 99 7.37 -9.13 9.09
C PHE A 99 7.73 -9.18 10.58
N LYS A 100 7.26 -8.20 11.37
CA LYS A 100 7.24 -8.37 12.82
C LYS A 100 6.13 -9.35 13.13
N ILE A 101 6.54 -10.55 13.54
CA ILE A 101 5.72 -11.63 14.13
C ILE A 101 5.27 -11.18 15.51
#